data_AF-A7IKH4-F1
#
_entry.id   AF-A7IKH4-F1
#
_cell.length_a   1.000
_cell.length_b   1.000
_cell.length_c   1.000
_cell.angle_alpha   90.00
_cell.angle_beta   90.00
_cell.angle_gamma   90.00
#
_symmetry.space_group_name_H-M   'P 1'
#
loop_
_entity.id
_entity.type
_entity.pdbx_description
1 polymer ?
#
loop_
_entity_poly.entity_id
_entity_poly.type
_entity_poly.pdbx_seq_one_letter_code
_entity_poly.pdbx_strand_id
1 'polypeptide(L)'
;MERGEPADITGDATAEPPAGTTPRAHDAPAAMPDNAPTVTVFVCTTCRSSGEAASPVDGAALAEAAAAAPLPDGIAVQGVRCLANCKRSLSAAMVRRDGWTYVFGDLSADAAPDLIAGAALLASSSDGLMPWRGRPDSLKRGMVARIPPLSLPKEP
;
A
#
# COMPACT_ATOMS: atom_id res chain seq x y z
N MET A 1 19.44 7.84 71.51
CA MET A 1 18.34 8.68 70.99
C MET A 1 17.77 7.98 69.78
N GLU A 2 16.53 7.53 69.94
CA GLU A 2 15.48 7.38 68.91
C GLU A 2 15.72 6.34 67.79
N ARG A 3 15.05 5.18 67.87
CA ARG A 3 13.72 4.87 67.26
C ARG A 3 13.78 4.71 65.73
N GLY A 4 13.47 3.51 65.25
CA GLY A 4 13.15 3.26 63.84
C GLY A 4 13.24 1.79 63.41
N GLU A 5 12.31 0.95 63.86
CA GLU A 5 11.94 -0.35 63.26
C GLU A 5 10.86 -0.08 62.17
N PRO A 6 10.33 -1.06 61.39
CA PRO A 6 10.88 -2.20 60.64
C PRO A 6 10.47 -2.13 59.14
N ALA A 7 10.84 -3.12 58.32
CA ALA A 7 9.86 -3.74 57.40
C ALA A 7 10.37 -5.09 56.89
N ASP A 8 9.75 -6.14 57.41
CA ASP A 8 9.60 -7.45 56.79
C ASP A 8 8.79 -7.29 55.49
N ILE A 9 9.31 -7.76 54.36
CA ILE A 9 8.51 -8.09 53.18
C ILE A 9 8.99 -9.44 52.63
N THR A 10 8.50 -10.47 53.31
CA THR A 10 8.23 -11.79 52.72
C THR A 10 7.27 -11.64 51.53
N GLY A 11 7.51 -12.35 50.43
CA GLY A 11 6.50 -12.42 49.35
C GLY A 11 7.00 -12.90 48.00
N ASP A 12 7.07 -14.23 47.88
CA ASP A 12 7.14 -15.03 46.66
C ASP A 12 6.05 -14.66 45.63
N ALA A 13 6.43 -14.58 44.34
CA ALA A 13 5.56 -14.84 43.20
C ALA A 13 6.36 -14.75 41.88
N THR A 14 6.93 -15.87 41.45
CA THR A 14 7.17 -16.12 40.03
C THR A 14 5.83 -16.06 39.29
N ALA A 15 5.55 -14.96 38.61
CA ALA A 15 4.41 -14.84 37.73
C ALA A 15 4.67 -15.62 36.43
N GLU A 16 4.04 -16.79 36.32
CA GLU A 16 3.85 -17.48 35.05
C GLU A 16 3.03 -16.58 34.09
N PRO A 17 3.43 -16.41 32.83
CA PRO A 17 2.63 -15.65 31.88
C PRO A 17 1.32 -16.42 31.57
N PRO A 18 0.16 -15.74 31.47
CA PRO A 18 -1.10 -16.41 31.22
C PRO A 18 -1.08 -17.10 29.84
N ALA A 19 -1.44 -18.38 29.88
CA ALA A 19 -1.74 -19.17 28.70
C ALA A 19 -2.94 -18.58 27.94
N GLY A 20 -2.75 -18.37 26.64
CA GLY A 20 -3.84 -18.30 25.68
C GLY A 20 -4.36 -16.89 25.35
N THR A 21 -3.95 -16.38 24.20
CA THR A 21 -4.90 -15.99 23.13
C THR A 21 -4.10 -15.93 21.82
N THR A 22 -4.01 -17.06 21.13
CA THR A 22 -3.65 -17.08 19.72
C THR A 22 -4.90 -16.68 18.93
N PRO A 23 -4.93 -15.56 18.20
CA PRO A 23 -6.03 -15.28 17.28
C PRO A 23 -6.07 -16.41 16.24
N ARG A 24 -7.24 -17.04 16.06
CA ARG A 24 -7.42 -18.09 15.04
C ARG A 24 -7.56 -17.42 13.68
N ALA A 25 -7.26 -18.17 12.62
CA ALA A 25 -7.24 -17.78 11.21
C ALA A 25 -8.57 -17.30 10.59
N HIS A 26 -9.54 -16.81 11.38
CA HIS A 26 -10.87 -16.38 10.94
C HIS A 26 -11.34 -15.04 11.51
N ASP A 27 -10.45 -14.26 12.13
CA ASP A 27 -10.79 -12.86 12.37
C ASP A 27 -10.96 -12.20 11.00
N ALA A 28 -12.23 -11.96 10.64
CA ALA A 28 -12.59 -11.22 9.44
C ALA A 28 -11.79 -9.92 9.42
N PRO A 29 -11.27 -9.49 8.26
CA PRO A 29 -10.50 -8.24 8.22
C PRO A 29 -11.37 -7.15 8.83
N ALA A 30 -10.83 -6.49 9.87
CA ALA A 30 -11.49 -5.38 10.51
C ALA A 30 -12.01 -4.45 9.41
N ALA A 31 -13.31 -4.17 9.42
CA ALA A 31 -13.93 -3.32 8.42
C ALA A 31 -13.10 -2.05 8.28
N MET A 32 -12.57 -1.81 7.08
CA MET A 32 -11.81 -0.61 6.77
C MET A 32 -12.70 0.60 7.10
N PRO A 33 -12.17 1.64 7.77
CA PRO A 33 -12.99 2.77 8.19
C PRO A 33 -13.66 3.44 7.00
N ASP A 34 -14.89 3.95 7.18
CA ASP A 34 -15.70 4.57 6.12
C ASP A 34 -15.01 5.76 5.41
N ASN A 35 -13.98 6.33 6.04
CA ASN A 35 -13.16 7.44 5.51
C ASN A 35 -11.85 6.98 4.83
N ALA A 36 -11.66 5.69 4.56
CA ALA A 36 -10.49 5.23 3.82
C ALA A 36 -10.47 5.80 2.38
N PRO A 37 -9.32 5.78 1.68
CA PRO A 37 -9.28 6.07 0.25
C PRO A 37 -9.88 4.93 -0.58
N THR A 38 -10.64 5.25 -1.62
CA THR A 38 -11.24 4.28 -2.57
C THR A 38 -10.13 3.56 -3.34
N VAL A 39 -9.10 4.30 -3.75
CA VAL A 39 -7.89 3.76 -4.41
C VAL A 39 -6.65 4.31 -3.72
N THR A 40 -5.72 3.42 -3.38
CA THR A 40 -4.37 3.80 -2.94
C THR A 40 -3.34 3.47 -4.02
N VAL A 41 -2.53 4.45 -4.39
CA VAL A 41 -1.38 4.29 -5.28
C VAL A 41 -0.13 4.05 -4.43
N PHE A 42 0.45 2.86 -4.54
CA PHE A 42 1.72 2.51 -3.92
C PHE A 42 2.86 2.70 -4.92
N VAL A 43 3.84 3.55 -4.63
CA VAL A 43 5.01 3.77 -5.49
C VAL A 43 6.26 3.14 -4.86
N CYS A 44 7.00 2.35 -5.63
CA CYS A 44 8.22 1.71 -5.15
C CYS A 44 9.37 2.72 -5.04
N THR A 45 9.65 3.17 -3.82
CA THR A 45 10.63 4.21 -3.50
C THR A 45 12.09 3.83 -3.76
N THR A 46 12.38 2.52 -3.88
CA THR A 46 13.75 2.03 -4.15
C THR A 46 14.02 1.74 -5.62
N CYS A 47 13.04 1.93 -6.51
CA CYS A 47 13.23 1.73 -7.95
C CYS A 47 14.24 2.74 -8.53
N ARG A 48 15.06 2.28 -9.47
CA ARG A 48 15.97 3.10 -10.27
C ARG A 48 15.69 2.88 -11.75
N SER A 49 15.75 3.94 -12.54
CA SER A 49 15.82 3.83 -13.99
C SER A 49 17.15 3.16 -14.36
N SER A 50 17.14 2.30 -15.38
CA SER A 50 18.27 1.41 -15.69
C SER A 50 19.63 2.11 -15.73
N GLY A 51 20.58 1.63 -14.92
CA GLY A 51 22.02 1.76 -15.20
C GLY A 51 22.84 2.67 -14.29
N GLU A 52 22.25 3.62 -13.57
CA GLU A 52 23.05 4.56 -12.75
C GLU A 52 22.51 4.72 -11.33
N ALA A 53 23.44 5.02 -10.41
CA ALA A 53 23.12 5.54 -9.10
C ALA A 53 22.63 7.00 -9.24
N ALA A 54 21.51 7.20 -9.94
CA ALA A 54 20.83 8.48 -9.96
C ALA A 54 20.45 8.86 -8.51
N SER A 55 20.76 10.11 -8.16
CA SER A 55 20.40 10.75 -6.90
C SER A 55 19.57 12.00 -7.24
N PRO A 56 18.33 12.13 -6.75
CA PRO A 56 17.59 11.19 -5.90
C PRO A 56 17.23 9.86 -6.58
N VAL A 57 16.88 8.84 -5.79
CA VAL A 57 16.39 7.56 -6.31
C VAL A 57 15.08 7.83 -7.08
N ASP A 58 15.04 7.53 -8.38
CA ASP A 58 13.90 7.90 -9.25
C ASP A 58 12.53 7.47 -8.70
N GLY A 59 12.46 6.28 -8.08
CA GLY A 59 11.24 5.81 -7.45
C GLY A 59 10.79 6.66 -6.26
N ALA A 60 11.73 7.20 -5.47
CA ALA A 60 11.42 8.12 -4.37
C ALA A 60 10.94 9.47 -4.91
N ALA A 61 11.62 10.00 -5.94
CA ALA A 61 11.20 11.25 -6.59
C ALA A 61 9.79 11.12 -7.21
N LEU A 62 9.49 9.99 -7.86
CA LEU A 62 8.15 9.71 -8.40
C LEU A 62 7.10 9.63 -7.28
N ALA A 63 7.43 8.99 -6.14
CA ALA A 63 6.51 8.89 -5.01
C ALA A 63 6.20 10.28 -4.41
N GLU A 64 7.21 11.13 -4.23
CA GLU A 64 7.06 12.50 -3.76
C GLU A 64 6.24 13.35 -4.72
N ALA A 65 6.54 13.29 -6.03
CA ALA A 65 5.80 14.02 -7.05
C ALA A 65 4.33 13.60 -7.11
N ALA A 66 4.04 12.29 -7.01
CA ALA A 66 2.67 11.78 -6.99
C ALA A 66 1.92 12.19 -5.70
N ALA A 67 2.60 12.19 -4.55
CA ALA A 67 2.00 12.61 -3.28
C ALA A 67 1.74 14.12 -3.19
N ALA A 68 2.55 14.93 -3.86
CA ALA A 68 2.40 16.39 -3.90
C ALA A 68 1.41 16.88 -4.97
N ALA A 69 0.98 16.01 -5.88
CA ALA A 69 0.02 16.35 -6.92
C ALA A 69 -1.39 16.63 -6.34
N PRO A 70 -2.23 17.43 -7.02
CA PRO A 70 -3.64 17.54 -6.66
C PRO A 70 -4.33 16.17 -6.77
N LEU A 71 -4.73 15.60 -5.64
CA LEU A 71 -5.37 14.30 -5.57
C LEU A 71 -6.90 14.46 -5.65
N PRO A 72 -7.59 13.77 -6.58
CA PRO A 72 -9.04 13.64 -6.55
C PRO A 72 -9.54 12.98 -5.26
N ASP A 73 -10.80 13.24 -4.91
CA ASP A 73 -11.45 12.64 -3.74
C ASP A 73 -11.37 11.10 -3.76
N GLY A 74 -11.06 10.51 -2.60
CA GLY A 74 -10.95 9.07 -2.45
C GLY A 74 -9.68 8.46 -3.05
N ILE A 75 -8.68 9.26 -3.43
CA ILE A 75 -7.37 8.78 -3.87
C ILE A 75 -6.30 9.12 -2.82
N ALA A 76 -5.46 8.14 -2.50
CA ALA A 76 -4.26 8.35 -1.69
C ALA A 76 -3.02 7.87 -2.43
N VAL A 77 -1.86 8.45 -2.11
CA VAL A 77 -0.56 8.00 -2.60
C VAL A 77 0.32 7.65 -1.41
N GLN A 78 1.02 6.52 -1.50
CA GLN A 78 1.93 6.06 -0.45
C GLN A 78 3.21 5.47 -1.07
N GLY A 79 4.37 5.85 -0.52
CA GLY A 79 5.62 5.16 -0.82
C GLY A 79 5.66 3.77 -0.17
N VAL A 80 6.07 2.76 -0.93
CA VAL A 80 6.44 1.44 -0.39
C VAL A 80 7.91 1.17 -0.69
N ARG A 81 8.58 0.36 0.14
CA ARG A 81 10.00 0.07 -0.09
C ARG A 81 10.22 -0.72 -1.39
N CYS A 82 9.46 -1.77 -1.65
CA CYS A 82 9.71 -2.67 -2.78
C CYS A 82 8.42 -3.34 -3.28
N LEU A 83 8.26 -3.44 -4.60
CA LEU A 83 7.22 -4.23 -5.27
C LEU A 83 7.77 -5.47 -5.99
N ALA A 84 9.05 -5.81 -5.75
CA ALA A 84 9.77 -6.93 -6.35
C ALA A 84 9.75 -6.98 -7.90
N ASN A 85 9.49 -5.85 -8.55
CA ASN A 85 9.33 -5.72 -9.99
C ASN A 85 10.54 -5.01 -10.64
N CYS A 86 11.75 -5.19 -10.11
CA CYS A 86 12.93 -4.42 -10.48
C CYS A 86 13.32 -4.53 -11.96
N LYS A 87 12.98 -5.63 -12.64
CA LYS A 87 13.22 -5.80 -14.09
C LYS A 87 12.38 -4.87 -14.96
N ARG A 88 11.29 -4.32 -14.41
CA ARG A 88 10.38 -3.37 -15.06
C ARG A 88 10.23 -2.12 -14.19
N SER A 89 11.34 -1.54 -13.75
CA SER A 89 11.34 -0.25 -13.04
C SER A 89 11.02 0.92 -14.00
N LEU A 90 10.42 2.02 -13.54
CA LEU A 90 9.89 2.25 -12.20
C LEU A 90 8.54 1.53 -12.02
N SER A 91 8.20 1.18 -10.77
CA SER A 91 7.01 0.37 -10.48
C SER A 91 6.08 1.02 -9.48
N ALA A 92 4.78 0.87 -9.73
CA ALA A 92 3.71 1.28 -8.83
C ALA A 92 2.58 0.25 -8.84
N ALA A 93 1.76 0.25 -7.80
CA ALA A 93 0.53 -0.53 -7.72
C ALA A 93 -0.65 0.37 -7.36
N MET A 94 -1.83 0.10 -7.93
CA MET A 94 -3.09 0.75 -7.57
C MET A 94 -4.00 -0.29 -6.95
N VAL A 95 -4.37 -0.09 -5.69
CA VAL A 95 -5.21 -1.00 -4.92
C VAL A 95 -6.55 -0.31 -4.67
N ARG A 96 -7.64 -0.88 -5.22
CA ARG A 96 -9.00 -0.45 -4.89
C ARG A 96 -9.47 -1.22 -3.66
N ARG A 97 -10.05 -0.52 -2.67
CA ARG A 97 -10.43 -1.07 -1.35
C ARG A 97 -11.16 -2.42 -1.43
N ASP A 98 -12.14 -2.52 -2.32
CA ASP A 98 -12.96 -3.70 -2.50
C ASP A 98 -12.93 -4.16 -3.96
N GLY A 99 -11.74 -4.15 -4.56
CA GLY A 99 -11.63 -4.39 -5.99
C GLY A 99 -10.27 -4.88 -6.45
N TRP A 100 -10.09 -4.74 -7.75
CA TRP A 100 -8.88 -5.21 -8.40
C TRP A 100 -7.67 -4.37 -8.02
N THR A 101 -6.53 -5.05 -7.91
CA THR A 101 -5.22 -4.42 -7.81
C THR A 101 -4.54 -4.45 -9.17
N TYR A 102 -3.95 -3.34 -9.58
CA TYR A 102 -3.16 -3.24 -10.80
C TYR A 102 -1.71 -2.97 -10.44
N VAL A 103 -0.78 -3.74 -11.01
CA VAL A 103 0.65 -3.50 -10.88
C VAL A 103 1.19 -3.01 -12.21
N PHE A 104 1.97 -1.93 -12.15
CA PHE A 104 2.60 -1.31 -13.30
C PHE A 104 4.13 -1.33 -13.16
N GLY A 105 4.79 -1.39 -14.31
CA GLY A 105 6.22 -1.29 -14.47
C GLY A 105 6.54 -0.46 -15.72
N ASP A 106 7.84 -0.28 -15.99
CA ASP A 106 8.35 0.54 -17.09
C ASP A 106 7.81 1.99 -17.05
N LEU A 107 7.51 2.49 -15.85
CA LEU A 107 7.09 3.86 -15.63
C LEU A 107 8.30 4.79 -15.73
N SER A 108 8.09 5.97 -16.31
CA SER A 108 9.05 7.06 -16.31
C SER A 108 9.02 7.83 -14.99
N ALA A 109 10.07 8.62 -14.71
CA ALA A 109 10.17 9.44 -13.51
C ALA A 109 9.08 10.54 -13.44
N ASP A 110 8.52 10.94 -14.58
CA ASP A 110 7.44 11.92 -14.71
C ASP A 110 6.03 11.30 -14.75
N ALA A 111 5.89 10.00 -14.47
CA ALA A 111 4.62 9.27 -14.56
C ALA A 111 3.57 9.65 -13.48
N ALA A 112 3.84 10.62 -12.61
CA ALA A 112 2.91 11.02 -11.55
C ALA A 112 1.50 11.39 -12.07
N PRO A 113 1.33 12.24 -13.11
CA PRO A 113 0.01 12.56 -13.65
C PRO A 113 -0.73 11.33 -14.18
N ASP A 114 -0.02 10.40 -14.82
CA ASP A 114 -0.59 9.16 -15.35
C ASP A 114 -1.06 8.25 -14.21
N LEU A 115 -0.30 8.16 -13.12
CA LEU A 115 -0.69 7.40 -11.93
C LEU A 115 -1.97 7.97 -11.30
N ILE A 116 -2.08 9.30 -11.15
CA ILE A 116 -3.27 9.94 -10.60
C ILE A 116 -4.48 9.77 -11.52
N ALA A 117 -4.30 9.95 -12.83
CA ALA A 117 -5.36 9.73 -13.82
C ALA A 117 -5.85 8.26 -13.83
N GLY A 118 -4.93 7.30 -13.76
CA GLY A 118 -5.27 5.89 -13.64
C GLY A 118 -6.02 5.56 -12.36
N ALA A 119 -5.58 6.12 -11.23
CA ALA A 119 -6.26 5.93 -9.95
C ALA A 119 -7.69 6.50 -9.96
N ALA A 120 -7.89 7.66 -10.59
CA ALA A 120 -9.22 8.25 -10.76
C ALA A 120 -10.14 7.38 -11.63
N LEU A 121 -9.62 6.85 -12.75
CA LEU A 121 -10.35 5.92 -13.61
C LEU A 121 -10.75 4.63 -12.88
N LEU A 122 -9.88 4.11 -12.01
CA LEU A 122 -10.18 2.93 -11.21
C LEU A 122 -11.20 3.25 -10.09
N ALA A 123 -11.09 4.42 -9.45
CA ALA A 123 -12.00 4.86 -8.41
C ALA A 123 -13.42 5.06 -8.96
N SER A 124 -13.56 5.63 -10.16
CA SER A 124 -14.85 5.89 -10.81
C SER A 124 -15.44 4.66 -11.53
N SER A 125 -14.76 3.52 -11.52
CA SER A 125 -15.22 2.34 -12.23
C SER A 125 -16.42 1.68 -11.55
N SER A 126 -17.48 1.43 -12.33
CA SER A 126 -18.70 0.77 -11.87
C SER A 126 -18.56 -0.76 -11.77
N ASP A 127 -17.73 -1.37 -12.61
CA ASP A 127 -17.47 -2.83 -12.60
C ASP A 127 -16.22 -3.20 -11.78
N GLY A 128 -15.58 -2.20 -11.16
CA GLY A 128 -14.37 -2.37 -10.36
C GLY A 128 -13.10 -2.60 -11.20
N LEU A 129 -13.19 -2.57 -12.53
CA LEU A 129 -12.07 -2.67 -13.47
C LEU A 129 -11.71 -1.29 -14.01
N MET A 130 -10.42 -0.98 -14.05
CA MET A 130 -9.95 0.24 -14.70
C MET A 130 -10.36 0.24 -16.19
N PRO A 131 -11.13 1.22 -16.68
CA PRO A 131 -11.50 1.30 -18.08
C PRO A 131 -10.29 1.32 -19.02
N TRP A 132 -10.45 0.77 -20.22
CA TRP A 132 -9.42 0.85 -21.25
C TRP A 132 -9.40 2.24 -21.91
N ARG A 133 -10.58 2.78 -22.24
CA ARG A 133 -10.73 4.13 -22.78
C ARG A 133 -10.32 5.15 -21.72
N GLY A 134 -9.50 6.13 -22.11
CA GLY A 134 -9.00 7.17 -21.21
C GLY A 134 -7.78 6.74 -20.39
N ARG A 135 -7.45 5.44 -20.34
CA ARG A 135 -6.24 4.97 -19.65
C ARG A 135 -4.99 5.62 -20.24
N PRO A 136 -4.10 6.21 -19.44
CA PRO A 136 -2.83 6.72 -19.91
C PRO A 136 -1.99 5.64 -20.59
N ASP A 137 -1.20 6.08 -21.55
CA ASP A 137 -0.43 5.19 -22.43
C ASP A 137 0.68 4.43 -21.69
N SER A 138 1.31 5.07 -20.70
CA SER A 138 2.24 4.42 -19.77
C SER A 138 1.58 3.25 -19.03
N LEU A 139 0.32 3.39 -18.61
CA LEU A 139 -0.41 2.35 -17.88
C LEU A 139 -0.98 1.26 -18.79
N LYS A 140 -1.19 1.54 -20.08
CA LYS A 140 -1.53 0.49 -21.07
C LYS A 140 -0.34 -0.44 -21.31
N ARG A 141 0.83 0.14 -21.60
CA ARG A 141 2.05 -0.60 -21.95
C ARG A 141 2.74 -1.20 -20.72
N GLY A 142 2.69 -0.48 -19.61
CA GLY A 142 3.35 -0.83 -18.36
C GLY A 142 2.58 -1.81 -17.49
N MET A 143 1.43 -2.34 -17.91
CA MET A 143 0.68 -3.31 -17.09
C MET A 143 1.49 -4.59 -16.88
N VAL A 144 1.68 -4.98 -15.62
CA VAL A 144 2.42 -6.17 -15.21
C VAL A 144 1.45 -7.26 -14.75
N ALA A 145 0.52 -6.89 -13.88
CA ALA A 145 -0.44 -7.81 -13.32
C ALA A 145 -1.76 -7.09 -13.00
N ARG A 146 -2.83 -7.88 -13.00
CA ARG A 146 -4.13 -7.51 -12.46
C ARG A 146 -4.56 -8.61 -11.48
N ILE A 147 -4.61 -8.27 -10.20
CA ILE A 147 -4.80 -9.21 -9.09
C ILE A 147 -6.23 -9.05 -8.57
N PRO A 148 -7.02 -10.14 -8.47
CA PRO A 148 -8.40 -10.08 -8.02
C PRO A 148 -8.51 -9.70 -6.53
N PRO A 149 -9.65 -9.13 -6.11
CA PRO A 149 -9.95 -8.99 -4.69
C PRO A 149 -10.07 -10.38 -4.04
N LEU A 150 -9.83 -10.46 -2.73
CA LEU A 150 -10.03 -11.71 -1.97
C LEU A 150 -11.50 -12.13 -1.92
N SER A 151 -12.42 -11.19 -2.08
CA SER A 151 -13.87 -11.38 -2.13
C SER A 151 -14.40 -11.71 -3.53
N LEU A 152 -13.54 -12.11 -4.48
CA LEU A 152 -13.97 -12.44 -5.84
C LEU A 152 -15.08 -13.52 -5.80
N PRO A 153 -16.29 -13.24 -6.32
CA PRO A 153 -17.34 -14.23 -6.40
C PRO A 153 -16.91 -15.41 -7.25
N LYS A 154 -17.23 -16.63 -6.81
CA LYS A 154 -17.01 -17.83 -7.63
C LYS A 154 -17.97 -17.78 -8.81
N GLU A 155 -17.45 -18.01 -10.01
CA GLU A 155 -18.29 -18.17 -11.21
C GLU A 155 -19.25 -19.35 -11.00
N PRO A 156 -20.54 -19.24 -11.38
CA PRO A 156 -21.52 -20.30 -11.20
C PRO A 156 -21.18 -21.60 -11.94
#